data_AF-A0A372JD78-F1
#
_entry.id   AF-A0A372JD78-F1
#
_cell.length_a   1.000
_cell.length_b   1.000
_cell.length_c   1.000
_cell.angle_alpha   90.00
_cell.angle_beta   90.00
_cell.angle_gamma   90.00
#
_symmetry.space_group_name_H-M   'P 1'
#
loop_
_entity.id
_entity.type
_entity.pdbx_description
1 polymer ?
#
loop_
_entity_poly.entity_id
_entity_poly.type
_entity_poly.pdbx_seq_one_letter_code
_entity_poly.pdbx_strand_id
1 'polypeptide(L)'
;MRAAVRRAAASGDREAARTLRAELRRAEQAWDEAVLGDDPGDDADVGAPVVPAPTGRAGTASGASRGLVPVREQVHQALTLLGVPAAPKLVGAVHTAFFPGEIPAARLTSLRRDEERSFRSSPYARPYYLCAALTADLLAPARGLLTVSTWPLSQRIVGPLSARVDFLTAAVRVAERAESTGAGRDVGVQRLLWRFAATIPGATGGTVVTDGAVDPAVVAEAARAELAVHRDADGRDRAAAARRAAE
;
A
#
# COMPACT_ATOMS: atom_id res chain seq x y z
N MET A 1 25.97 1.67 -2.04
CA MET A 1 25.50 0.80 -0.94
C MET A 1 24.90 -0.53 -1.41
N ARG A 2 23.92 -0.57 -2.32
CA ARG A 2 23.29 -1.82 -2.79
C ARG A 2 24.27 -2.87 -3.36
N ALA A 3 25.30 -2.45 -4.10
CA ALA A 3 26.35 -3.35 -4.59
C ALA A 3 27.25 -3.92 -3.47
N ALA A 4 27.44 -3.18 -2.37
CA ALA A 4 28.23 -3.64 -1.23
C ALA A 4 27.44 -4.67 -0.39
N VAL A 5 26.13 -4.48 -0.20
CA VAL A 5 25.23 -5.47 0.43
C VAL A 5 25.28 -6.81 -0.32
N ARG A 6 25.24 -6.78 -1.66
CA ARG A 6 25.31 -7.99 -2.49
C ARG A 6 26.65 -8.71 -2.37
N ARG A 7 27.76 -7.97 -2.32
CA ARG A 7 29.09 -8.56 -2.12
C ARG A 7 29.25 -9.19 -0.74
N ALA A 8 28.81 -8.52 0.32
CA ALA A 8 28.85 -9.07 1.69
C ALA A 8 27.95 -10.32 1.86
N ALA A 9 26.78 -10.34 1.20
CA ALA A 9 25.92 -11.52 1.20
C ALA A 9 26.52 -12.69 0.41
N ALA A 10 27.21 -12.42 -0.69
CA ALA A 10 27.87 -13.44 -1.52
C ALA A 10 29.14 -14.02 -0.87
N SER A 11 29.83 -13.25 -0.02
CA SER A 11 31.02 -13.72 0.72
C SER A 11 30.69 -14.45 2.04
N GLY A 12 29.41 -14.67 2.34
CA GLY A 12 28.97 -15.36 3.56
C GLY A 12 29.04 -14.52 4.84
N ASP A 13 29.40 -13.24 4.74
CA ASP A 13 29.50 -12.34 5.89
C ASP A 13 28.11 -11.79 6.26
N ARG A 14 27.41 -12.56 7.11
CA ARG A 14 26.04 -12.28 7.53
C ARG A 14 25.94 -11.02 8.40
N GLU A 15 27.00 -10.69 9.13
CA GLU A 15 27.01 -9.52 10.02
C GLU A 15 27.18 -8.24 9.19
N ALA A 16 28.16 -8.19 8.29
CA ALA A 16 28.35 -7.08 7.37
C ALA A 16 27.11 -6.87 6.48
N ALA A 17 26.49 -7.95 5.99
CA ALA A 17 25.29 -7.86 5.18
C ALA A 17 24.05 -7.39 5.98
N ARG A 18 23.99 -7.56 7.30
CA ARG A 18 22.93 -7.00 8.15
C ARG A 18 23.14 -5.52 8.40
N THR A 19 24.37 -5.12 8.71
CA THR A 19 24.74 -3.72 8.94
C THR A 19 24.50 -2.87 7.68
N LEU A 20 24.99 -3.33 6.53
CA LEU A 20 24.79 -2.62 5.25
C LEU A 20 23.32 -2.55 4.83
N ARG A 21 22.48 -3.51 5.23
CA ARG A 21 21.02 -3.46 5.03
C ARG A 21 20.33 -2.48 5.97
N ALA A 22 20.76 -2.40 7.22
CA ALA A 22 20.24 -1.41 8.16
C ALA A 22 20.59 0.02 7.72
N GLU A 23 21.80 0.22 7.19
CA GLU A 23 22.23 1.48 6.61
C GLU A 23 21.48 1.81 5.32
N LEU A 24 21.25 0.83 4.45
CA LEU A 24 20.44 1.02 3.25
C LEU A 24 19.00 1.43 3.60
N ARG A 25 18.38 0.78 4.60
CA ARG A 25 17.05 1.15 5.08
C ARG A 25 17.02 2.55 5.68
N ARG A 26 18.05 2.95 6.43
CA ARG A 26 18.16 4.33 6.96
C ARG A 26 18.32 5.35 5.83
N ALA A 27 19.10 5.03 4.79
CA ALA A 27 19.27 5.89 3.63
C ALA A 27 17.97 5.99 2.79
N GLU A 28 17.22 4.89 2.69
CA GLU A 28 15.90 4.87 2.04
C GLU A 28 14.87 5.65 2.85
N GLN A 29 14.86 5.53 4.19
CA GLN A 29 13.99 6.30 5.09
C GLN A 29 14.29 7.79 5.06
N ALA A 30 15.56 8.20 5.13
CA ALA A 30 15.95 9.60 5.03
C ALA A 30 15.60 10.20 3.66
N TRP A 31 15.59 9.37 2.61
CA TRP A 31 15.14 9.78 1.28
C TRP A 31 13.62 9.89 1.20
N ASP A 32 12.88 8.91 1.75
CA ASP A 32 11.42 8.97 1.86
C ASP A 32 10.96 10.21 2.64
N GLU A 33 11.66 10.55 3.74
CA GLU A 33 11.42 11.75 4.54
C GLU A 33 11.73 13.04 3.75
N ALA A 34 12.90 13.12 3.10
CA ALA A 34 13.31 14.29 2.32
C ALA A 34 12.47 14.52 1.05
N VAL A 35 11.89 13.46 0.46
CA VAL A 35 11.06 13.54 -0.74
C VAL A 35 9.58 13.70 -0.42
N LEU A 36 9.13 13.26 0.76
CA LEU A 36 7.72 13.30 1.14
C LEU A 36 7.37 14.39 2.16
N GLY A 37 8.36 15.04 2.79
CA GLY A 37 8.26 16.29 3.59
C GLY A 37 7.16 16.32 4.65
N ASP A 38 7.54 16.44 5.92
CA ASP A 38 6.61 16.84 6.99
C ASP A 38 5.99 18.21 6.68
N ASP A 39 4.65 18.29 6.75
CA ASP A 39 3.93 19.55 6.88
C ASP A 39 3.85 19.86 8.38
N PRO A 40 4.49 20.94 8.90
CA PRO A 40 4.44 21.26 10.31
C PRO A 40 3.13 22.00 10.63
N GLY A 41 2.15 21.27 11.15
CA GLY A 41 0.92 21.79 11.77
C GLY A 41 -0.10 20.66 11.92
N ASP A 42 -0.60 20.25 13.08
CA ASP A 42 -0.78 20.91 14.37
C ASP A 42 -0.55 19.88 15.48
N ASP A 43 0.54 20.04 16.23
CA ASP A 43 0.58 19.65 17.64
C ASP A 43 0.29 20.92 18.46
N ALA A 44 -0.98 21.25 18.63
CA ALA A 44 -1.46 22.15 19.68
C ALA A 44 -2.99 22.02 19.86
N ASP A 45 -3.42 21.08 20.71
CA ASP A 45 -4.18 21.47 21.90
C ASP A 45 -4.31 20.30 22.88
N VAL A 46 -3.97 20.58 24.13
CA VAL A 46 -3.95 19.66 25.25
C VAL A 46 -5.09 20.04 26.18
N GLY A 47 -6.05 19.13 26.38
CA GLY A 47 -6.68 18.93 27.68
C GLY A 47 -8.15 19.32 27.82
N ALA A 48 -9.00 18.31 28.01
CA ALA A 48 -10.10 18.33 29.00
C ALA A 48 -10.62 16.90 29.27
N PRO A 49 -11.11 16.60 30.48
CA PRO A 49 -11.21 15.23 30.98
C PRO A 49 -12.52 14.52 30.58
N VAL A 50 -12.42 13.23 30.25
CA VAL A 50 -13.58 12.35 30.03
C VAL A 50 -14.02 11.75 31.37
N VAL A 51 -15.18 12.18 31.87
CA VAL A 51 -15.91 11.53 32.98
C VAL A 51 -16.85 10.45 32.39
N PRO A 52 -17.01 9.26 33.00
CA PRO A 52 -17.78 8.18 32.41
C PRO A 52 -19.24 8.06 32.93
N ALA A 53 -20.09 7.55 32.02
CA ALA A 53 -21.33 6.75 32.21
C ALA A 53 -22.65 7.49 32.55
N PRO A 54 -23.86 6.85 32.44
CA PRO A 54 -24.22 5.53 31.91
C PRO A 54 -25.49 5.48 30.98
N THR A 55 -25.64 4.32 30.32
CA THR A 55 -26.87 3.60 29.89
C THR A 55 -28.14 4.37 29.44
N GLY A 56 -28.55 4.11 28.19
CA GLY A 56 -29.93 4.36 27.73
C GLY A 56 -30.23 3.60 26.44
N ARG A 57 -31.12 2.61 26.53
CA ARG A 57 -31.67 1.85 25.40
C ARG A 57 -32.54 2.75 24.52
N ALA A 58 -32.63 2.37 23.24
CA ALA A 58 -33.51 2.88 22.19
C ALA A 58 -33.09 4.21 21.53
N GLY A 59 -32.74 4.12 20.25
CA GLY A 59 -32.39 5.25 19.41
C GLY A 59 -32.19 4.80 17.97
N THR A 60 -33.32 4.61 17.29
CA THR A 60 -33.55 4.94 15.88
C THR A 60 -32.48 4.57 14.85
N ALA A 61 -32.93 3.80 13.86
CA ALA A 61 -32.45 3.90 12.49
C ALA A 61 -32.48 5.38 12.07
N SER A 62 -31.38 6.08 12.33
CA SER A 62 -31.21 7.49 12.02
C SER A 62 -30.50 7.58 10.68
N GLY A 63 -31.30 7.85 9.66
CA GLY A 63 -30.85 8.51 8.44
C GLY A 63 -29.94 7.66 7.56
N ALA A 64 -30.54 6.95 6.62
CA ALA A 64 -29.95 6.79 5.30
C ALA A 64 -29.66 8.19 4.73
N SER A 65 -28.53 8.78 5.10
CA SER A 65 -27.85 9.74 4.24
C SER A 65 -27.62 9.01 2.92
N ARG A 66 -27.91 9.66 1.80
CA ARG A 66 -27.71 9.06 0.49
C ARG A 66 -26.24 8.62 0.35
N GLY A 67 -26.03 7.31 0.52
CA GLY A 67 -25.09 6.49 -0.25
C GLY A 67 -23.60 6.77 -0.14
N LEU A 68 -23.07 7.32 0.97
CA LEU A 68 -21.61 7.35 1.13
C LEU A 68 -21.12 5.94 1.47
N VAL A 69 -20.40 5.33 0.51
CA VAL A 69 -19.72 4.04 0.66
C VAL A 69 -18.88 4.10 1.96
N PRO A 70 -18.99 3.12 2.89
CA PRO A 70 -18.19 3.14 4.11
C PRO A 70 -16.69 3.19 3.82
N VAL A 71 -15.90 3.89 4.65
CA VAL A 71 -14.42 3.99 4.47
C VAL A 71 -13.76 2.62 4.27
N ARG A 72 -14.22 1.60 5.00
CA ARG A 72 -13.75 0.23 4.85
C ARG A 72 -13.93 -0.29 3.42
N GLU A 73 -15.09 -0.03 2.82
CA GLU A 73 -15.40 -0.46 1.46
C GLU A 73 -14.61 0.36 0.43
N GLN A 74 -14.42 1.67 0.67
CA GLN A 74 -13.55 2.52 -0.15
C GLN A 74 -12.10 1.99 -0.16
N VAL A 75 -11.55 1.62 0.99
CA VAL A 75 -10.22 1.01 1.10
C VAL A 75 -10.16 -0.35 0.43
N HIS A 76 -11.20 -1.17 0.60
CA HIS A 76 -11.30 -2.47 -0.04
C HIS A 76 -11.33 -2.35 -1.58
N GLN A 77 -12.06 -1.39 -2.15
CA GLN A 77 -12.08 -1.10 -3.58
C GLN A 77 -10.69 -0.72 -4.11
N ALA A 78 -10.00 0.20 -3.42
CA ALA A 78 -8.65 0.61 -3.81
C ALA A 78 -7.64 -0.55 -3.70
N LEU A 79 -7.68 -1.35 -2.63
CA LEU A 79 -6.81 -2.53 -2.49
C LEU A 79 -7.13 -3.61 -3.53
N THR A 80 -8.40 -3.78 -3.89
CA THR A 80 -8.82 -4.72 -4.95
C THR A 80 -8.28 -4.32 -6.30
N LEU A 81 -8.33 -3.01 -6.63
CA LEU A 81 -7.70 -2.46 -7.83
C LEU A 81 -6.19 -2.69 -7.80
N LEU A 82 -5.52 -2.30 -6.73
CA LEU A 82 -4.07 -2.43 -6.58
C LEU A 82 -3.59 -3.90 -6.61
N GLY A 83 -4.38 -4.82 -6.04
CA GLY A 83 -4.07 -6.25 -6.00
C GLY A 83 -2.86 -6.62 -5.14
N VAL A 84 -2.32 -5.69 -4.36
CA VAL A 84 -1.12 -5.88 -3.55
C VAL A 84 -1.26 -5.14 -2.22
N PRO A 85 -0.52 -5.55 -1.17
CA PRO A 85 -0.45 -4.76 0.04
C PRO A 85 0.00 -3.33 -0.26
N ALA A 86 -0.66 -2.35 0.35
CA ALA A 86 -0.42 -0.95 0.01
C ALA A 86 -0.46 -0.04 1.23
N ALA A 87 0.33 1.03 1.16
CA ALA A 87 0.32 2.07 2.17
C ALA A 87 -0.95 2.92 2.09
N PRO A 88 -1.47 3.44 3.23
CA PRO A 88 -2.64 4.31 3.28
C PRO A 88 -2.62 5.46 2.26
N LYS A 89 -1.46 6.09 2.06
CA LYS A 89 -1.29 7.19 1.10
C LYS A 89 -1.56 6.76 -0.35
N LEU A 90 -1.09 5.57 -0.75
CA LEU A 90 -1.36 5.04 -2.08
C LEU A 90 -2.83 4.61 -2.22
N VAL A 91 -3.39 3.97 -1.20
CA VAL A 91 -4.81 3.60 -1.13
C VAL A 91 -5.71 4.82 -1.34
N GLY A 92 -5.48 5.89 -0.58
CA GLY A 92 -6.23 7.14 -0.72
C GLY A 92 -6.07 7.76 -2.10
N ALA A 93 -4.85 7.82 -2.62
CA ALA A 93 -4.59 8.40 -3.95
C ALA A 93 -5.27 7.61 -5.08
N VAL A 94 -5.22 6.26 -5.03
CA VAL A 94 -5.93 5.39 -5.99
C VAL A 94 -7.43 5.53 -5.86
N HIS A 95 -7.95 5.61 -4.63
CA HIS A 95 -9.38 5.81 -4.41
C HIS A 95 -9.86 7.11 -5.06
N THR A 96 -9.23 8.24 -4.71
CA THR A 96 -9.59 9.57 -5.24
C THR A 96 -9.44 9.65 -6.76
N ALA A 97 -8.54 8.88 -7.37
CA ALA A 97 -8.33 8.90 -8.81
C ALA A 97 -9.36 8.07 -9.60
N PHE A 98 -9.89 6.98 -9.05
CA PHE A 98 -10.73 6.03 -9.79
C PHE A 98 -12.16 5.88 -9.26
N PHE A 99 -12.44 6.38 -8.06
CA PHE A 99 -13.71 6.18 -7.38
C PHE A 99 -14.25 7.52 -6.86
N PRO A 100 -15.58 7.66 -6.73
CA PRO A 100 -16.18 8.86 -6.17
C PRO A 100 -15.80 9.06 -4.69
N GLY A 101 -15.42 10.29 -4.36
CA GLY A 101 -15.15 10.72 -2.99
C GLY A 101 -13.69 10.57 -2.57
N GLU A 102 -13.38 11.15 -1.42
CA GLU A 102 -12.04 11.13 -0.82
C GLU A 102 -12.09 10.38 0.51
N ILE A 103 -11.02 9.63 0.81
CA ILE A 103 -10.84 9.00 2.11
C ILE A 103 -10.08 9.97 3.02
N PRO A 104 -10.68 10.49 4.11
CA PRO A 104 -9.95 11.33 5.04
C PRO A 104 -8.78 10.57 5.67
N ALA A 105 -7.58 11.16 5.66
CA ALA A 105 -6.36 10.50 6.15
C ALA A 105 -6.49 9.99 7.60
N ALA A 106 -7.14 10.77 8.47
CA ALA A 106 -7.42 10.39 9.86
C ALA A 106 -8.26 9.10 10.00
N ARG A 107 -9.10 8.79 9.01
CA ARG A 107 -9.92 7.55 9.02
C ARG A 107 -9.10 6.32 8.64
N LEU A 108 -8.02 6.49 7.89
CA LEU A 108 -7.11 5.39 7.53
C LEU A 108 -6.22 4.97 8.71
N THR A 109 -5.85 5.90 9.58
CA THR A 109 -4.96 5.62 10.72
C THR A 109 -5.64 4.83 11.83
N SER A 110 -6.94 5.00 12.06
CA SER A 110 -7.71 4.22 13.04
C SER A 110 -8.21 2.86 12.51
N LEU A 111 -8.37 2.74 11.18
CA LEU A 111 -9.06 1.62 10.52
C LEU A 111 -8.54 0.25 10.95
N ARG A 112 -7.22 0.07 11.03
CA ARG A 112 -6.61 -1.21 11.42
C ARG A 112 -7.03 -1.64 12.82
N ARG A 113 -7.05 -0.71 13.79
CA ARG A 113 -7.43 -1.00 15.18
C ARG A 113 -8.93 -1.30 15.27
N ASP A 114 -9.73 -0.60 14.47
CA ASP A 114 -11.17 -0.79 14.42
C ASP A 114 -11.55 -2.15 13.83
N GLU A 115 -10.85 -2.59 12.77
CA GLU A 115 -10.99 -3.92 12.17
C GLU A 115 -10.57 -5.03 13.14
N GLU A 116 -9.43 -4.88 13.81
CA GLU A 116 -8.95 -5.83 14.81
C GLU A 116 -9.93 -5.95 16.00
N ARG A 117 -10.46 -4.82 16.49
CA ARG A 117 -11.49 -4.79 17.54
C ARG A 117 -12.77 -5.48 17.06
N SER A 118 -13.20 -5.21 15.83
CA SER A 118 -14.38 -5.84 15.23
C SER A 118 -14.22 -7.35 15.06
N PHE A 119 -13.02 -7.83 14.70
CA PHE A 119 -12.76 -9.26 14.59
C PHE A 119 -12.78 -9.93 15.97
N ARG A 120 -12.17 -9.31 16.99
CA ARG A 120 -12.17 -9.87 18.35
C ARG A 120 -13.56 -9.95 18.97
N SER A 121 -14.41 -8.93 18.74
CA SER A 121 -15.76 -8.92 19.30
C SER A 121 -16.71 -9.88 18.59
N SER A 122 -16.52 -10.10 17.28
CA SER A 122 -17.33 -11.03 16.50
C SER A 122 -16.49 -11.64 15.36
N PRO A 123 -15.75 -12.73 15.66
CA PRO A 123 -14.92 -13.40 14.68
C PRO A 123 -15.75 -13.89 13.50
N TYR A 124 -15.24 -13.67 12.28
CA TYR A 124 -15.85 -14.15 11.03
C TYR A 124 -17.24 -13.59 10.71
N ALA A 125 -17.73 -12.58 11.43
CA ALA A 125 -19.01 -11.94 11.16
C ALA A 125 -19.02 -11.08 9.88
N ARG A 126 -17.84 -10.79 9.31
CA ARG A 126 -17.68 -10.01 8.07
C ARG A 126 -17.07 -10.88 6.97
N PRO A 127 -17.42 -10.65 5.70
CA PRO A 127 -16.89 -11.43 4.57
C PRO A 127 -15.38 -11.22 4.36
N TYR A 128 -14.86 -10.07 4.79
CA TYR A 128 -13.44 -9.74 4.78
C TYR A 128 -13.13 -8.77 5.93
N TYR A 129 -11.85 -8.74 6.29
CA TYR A 129 -11.27 -7.76 7.21
C TYR A 129 -10.07 -7.09 6.54
N LEU A 130 -9.87 -5.81 6.84
CA LEU A 130 -8.64 -5.11 6.46
C LEU A 130 -7.62 -5.33 7.58
N CYS A 131 -6.44 -5.82 7.22
CA CYS A 131 -5.41 -6.17 8.19
C CYS A 131 -4.04 -5.66 7.74
N ALA A 132 -3.06 -5.78 8.63
CA ALA A 132 -1.68 -5.52 8.26
C ALA A 132 -1.17 -6.62 7.34
N ALA A 133 -0.33 -6.26 6.37
CA ALA A 133 0.57 -7.23 5.76
C ALA A 133 1.53 -7.81 6.81
N LEU A 134 2.16 -8.94 6.51
CA LEU A 134 3.10 -9.61 7.41
C LEU A 134 4.52 -9.58 6.84
N THR A 135 5.53 -9.36 7.68
CA THR A 135 6.92 -9.45 7.21
C THR A 135 7.33 -10.91 7.03
N ALA A 136 8.09 -11.21 5.98
CA ALA A 136 8.49 -12.59 5.68
C ALA A 136 9.42 -13.21 6.72
N ASP A 137 10.21 -12.39 7.42
CA ASP A 137 11.21 -12.83 8.39
C ASP A 137 10.61 -13.24 9.74
N LEU A 138 9.74 -12.40 10.30
CA LEU A 138 9.18 -12.54 11.64
C LEU A 138 7.70 -12.91 11.65
N LEU A 139 7.03 -12.90 10.49
CA LEU A 139 5.57 -13.01 10.38
C LEU A 139 4.85 -11.98 11.28
N ALA A 140 5.52 -10.86 11.54
CA ALA A 140 5.01 -9.76 12.34
C ALA A 140 4.28 -8.75 11.44
N PRO A 141 3.36 -7.94 11.99
CA PRO A 141 2.70 -6.89 11.22
C PRO A 141 3.72 -5.95 10.55
N ALA A 142 3.68 -5.88 9.22
CA ALA A 142 4.45 -4.93 8.44
C ALA A 142 3.95 -3.51 8.72
N ARG A 143 4.89 -2.60 8.99
CA ARG A 143 4.55 -1.21 9.31
C ARG A 143 3.93 -0.53 8.09
N GLY A 144 2.79 0.12 8.30
CA GLY A 144 2.19 1.01 7.31
C GLY A 144 1.62 0.34 6.06
N LEU A 145 1.45 -0.98 6.03
CA LEU A 145 0.86 -1.68 4.88
C LEU A 145 -0.47 -2.33 5.25
N LEU A 146 -1.48 -2.05 4.44
CA LEU A 146 -2.82 -2.66 4.53
C LEU A 146 -2.99 -3.74 3.47
N THR A 147 -3.72 -4.80 3.84
CA THR A 147 -4.09 -5.91 2.96
C THR A 147 -5.49 -6.43 3.33
N VAL A 148 -6.00 -7.39 2.56
CA VAL A 148 -7.34 -7.97 2.73
C VAL A 148 -7.22 -9.40 3.22
N SER A 149 -7.95 -9.76 4.28
CA SER A 149 -7.87 -11.07 4.94
C SER A 149 -8.18 -12.26 4.04
N THR A 150 -8.95 -12.06 2.97
CA THR A 150 -9.35 -13.08 2.00
C THR A 150 -8.27 -13.40 0.96
N TRP A 151 -7.21 -12.59 0.89
CA TRP A 151 -6.10 -12.89 -0.02
C TRP A 151 -5.29 -14.09 0.47
N PRO A 152 -4.73 -14.89 -0.46
CA PRO A 152 -3.77 -15.93 -0.13
C PRO A 152 -2.69 -15.40 0.82
N LEU A 153 -2.30 -16.21 1.80
CA LEU A 153 -1.32 -15.79 2.81
C LEU A 153 0.00 -15.32 2.18
N SER A 154 0.46 -15.98 1.11
CA SER A 154 1.64 -15.55 0.36
C SER A 154 1.50 -14.12 -0.17
N GLN A 155 0.33 -13.69 -0.64
CA GLN A 155 0.09 -12.34 -1.13
C GLN A 155 0.04 -11.30 0.01
N ARG A 156 -0.31 -11.73 1.23
CA ARG A 156 -0.32 -10.88 2.43
C ARG A 156 1.05 -10.73 3.09
N ILE A 157 2.04 -11.52 2.67
CA ILE A 157 3.40 -11.46 3.19
C ILE A 157 4.25 -10.55 2.30
N VAL A 158 5.13 -9.76 2.92
CA VAL A 158 6.11 -8.89 2.27
C VAL A 158 7.53 -9.26 2.70
N GLY A 159 8.36 -9.59 1.72
CA GLY A 159 9.78 -9.88 1.83
C GLY A 159 10.66 -8.76 1.24
N PRO A 160 11.97 -9.01 1.09
CA PRO A 160 12.94 -7.99 0.67
C PRO A 160 12.69 -7.39 -0.71
N LEU A 161 12.11 -8.15 -1.65
CA LEU A 161 11.80 -7.68 -3.01
C LEU A 161 10.35 -7.19 -3.15
N SER A 162 9.51 -7.44 -2.15
CA SER A 162 8.07 -7.21 -2.23
C SER A 162 7.72 -5.76 -2.42
N ALA A 163 8.45 -4.83 -1.80
CA ALA A 163 8.20 -3.40 -2.00
C ALA A 163 8.28 -3.01 -3.49
N ARG A 164 9.29 -3.51 -4.22
CA ARG A 164 9.43 -3.21 -5.65
C ARG A 164 8.43 -3.98 -6.50
N VAL A 165 8.21 -5.27 -6.21
CA VAL A 165 7.23 -6.10 -6.92
C VAL A 165 5.81 -5.56 -6.76
N ASP A 166 5.41 -5.17 -5.55
CA ASP A 166 4.10 -4.60 -5.24
C ASP A 166 3.95 -3.23 -5.93
N PHE A 167 4.98 -2.39 -5.90
CA PHE A 167 4.98 -1.11 -6.61
C PHE A 167 4.77 -1.27 -8.12
N LEU A 168 5.51 -2.19 -8.76
CA LEU A 168 5.39 -2.45 -10.20
C LEU A 168 4.04 -3.10 -10.54
N THR A 169 3.55 -4.01 -9.70
CA THR A 169 2.23 -4.63 -9.89
C THR A 169 1.12 -3.59 -9.78
N ALA A 170 1.19 -2.69 -8.80
CA ALA A 170 0.27 -1.56 -8.67
C ALA A 170 0.33 -0.63 -9.89
N ALA A 171 1.53 -0.32 -10.40
CA ALA A 171 1.69 0.50 -11.59
C ALA A 171 1.00 -0.11 -12.82
N VAL A 172 1.21 -1.40 -13.07
CA VAL A 172 0.56 -2.14 -14.16
C VAL A 172 -0.96 -2.06 -14.03
N ARG A 173 -1.50 -2.39 -12.84
CA ARG A 173 -2.96 -2.41 -12.64
C ARG A 173 -3.60 -1.03 -12.73
N VAL A 174 -2.94 0.01 -12.23
CA VAL A 174 -3.41 1.39 -12.35
C VAL A 174 -3.42 1.84 -13.81
N ALA A 175 -2.38 1.53 -14.57
CA ALA A 175 -2.30 1.85 -15.99
C ALA A 175 -3.36 1.11 -16.82
N GLU A 176 -3.48 -0.21 -16.64
CA GLU A 176 -4.52 -1.02 -17.30
C GLU A 176 -5.92 -0.53 -16.94
N ARG A 177 -6.15 -0.16 -15.67
CA ARG A 177 -7.43 0.40 -15.24
C ARG A 177 -7.71 1.71 -15.97
N ALA A 178 -6.75 2.62 -16.03
CA ALA A 178 -6.86 3.91 -16.71
C ALA A 178 -7.20 3.77 -18.19
N GLU A 179 -6.63 2.79 -18.89
CA GLU A 179 -6.98 2.46 -20.27
C GLU A 179 -8.41 1.91 -20.37
N SER A 180 -8.72 0.89 -19.57
CA SER A 180 -10.01 0.19 -19.64
C SER A 180 -11.21 1.08 -19.37
N THR A 181 -11.06 2.12 -18.55
CA THR A 181 -12.12 3.07 -18.21
C THR A 181 -12.07 4.36 -19.03
N GLY A 182 -11.05 4.55 -19.88
CA GLY A 182 -10.80 5.82 -20.56
C GLY A 182 -10.41 6.98 -19.62
N ALA A 183 -10.16 6.71 -18.34
CA ALA A 183 -9.78 7.70 -17.32
C ALA A 183 -8.32 8.14 -17.44
N GLY A 184 -7.58 7.63 -18.44
CA GLY A 184 -6.18 7.96 -18.67
C GLY A 184 -5.91 9.45 -18.85
N ARG A 185 -6.89 10.30 -19.15
CA ARG A 185 -6.68 11.76 -19.25
C ARG A 185 -7.07 12.53 -17.99
N ASP A 186 -7.65 11.88 -17.00
CA ASP A 186 -8.08 12.53 -15.76
C ASP A 186 -6.88 13.00 -14.95
N VAL A 187 -6.95 14.21 -14.39
CA VAL A 187 -5.83 14.84 -13.68
C VAL A 187 -5.34 13.99 -12.49
N GLY A 188 -6.27 13.36 -11.76
CA GLY A 188 -5.94 12.47 -10.65
C GLY A 188 -5.18 11.22 -11.09
N VAL A 189 -5.63 10.59 -12.19
CA VAL A 189 -5.00 9.41 -12.79
C VAL A 189 -3.63 9.76 -13.38
N GLN A 190 -3.53 10.86 -14.13
CA GLN A 190 -2.26 11.34 -14.69
C GLN A 190 -1.22 11.63 -13.61
N ARG A 191 -1.63 12.22 -12.47
CA ARG A 191 -0.72 12.44 -11.33
C ARG A 191 -0.19 11.12 -10.76
N LEU A 192 -1.03 10.07 -10.68
CA LEU A 192 -0.60 8.73 -10.27
C LEU A 192 0.37 8.11 -11.28
N LEU A 193 0.00 8.14 -12.56
CA LEU A 193 0.81 7.59 -13.65
C LEU A 193 2.18 8.26 -13.72
N TRP A 194 2.25 9.57 -13.59
CA TRP A 194 3.52 10.31 -13.55
C TRP A 194 4.39 9.88 -12.36
N ARG A 195 3.80 9.70 -11.18
CA ARG A 195 4.54 9.22 -10.00
C ARG A 195 5.10 7.81 -10.21
N PHE A 196 4.36 6.93 -10.87
CA PHE A 196 4.86 5.61 -11.26
C PHE A 196 5.99 5.75 -12.28
N ALA A 197 5.75 6.46 -13.39
CA ALA A 197 6.68 6.65 -14.49
C ALA A 197 8.04 7.20 -14.03
N ALA A 198 8.04 8.19 -13.14
CA ALA A 198 9.25 8.82 -12.61
C ALA A 198 10.25 7.85 -11.94
N THR A 199 9.79 6.65 -11.55
CA THR A 199 10.60 5.66 -10.84
C THR A 199 10.77 4.34 -11.59
N ILE A 200 10.19 4.22 -12.79
CA ILE A 200 10.24 3.00 -13.61
C ILE A 200 11.12 3.29 -14.82
N PRO A 201 12.29 2.62 -14.95
CA PRO A 201 13.14 2.77 -16.12
C PRO A 201 12.39 2.50 -17.41
N GLY A 202 12.57 3.36 -18.41
CA GLY A 202 11.88 3.27 -19.69
C GLY A 202 10.45 3.84 -19.69
N ALA A 203 9.85 4.08 -18.52
CA ALA A 203 8.51 4.65 -18.44
C ALA A 203 8.47 6.16 -18.72
N THR A 204 9.60 6.89 -18.73
CA THR A 204 9.64 8.32 -19.07
C THR A 204 10.08 8.60 -20.51
N GLY A 205 10.63 7.58 -21.20
CA GLY A 205 11.25 7.71 -22.52
C GLY A 205 10.26 7.75 -23.69
N GLY A 206 9.00 7.37 -23.45
CA GLY A 206 7.92 7.39 -24.45
C GLY A 206 6.71 8.24 -24.05
N THR A 207 6.79 8.98 -22.94
CA THR A 207 5.63 9.57 -22.24
C THR A 207 5.29 11.01 -22.58
N VAL A 208 5.94 11.61 -23.57
CA VAL A 208 5.47 12.89 -24.09
C VAL A 208 4.74 12.59 -25.38
N VAL A 209 3.48 12.14 -25.25
CA VAL A 209 2.48 12.45 -26.28
C VAL A 209 2.51 13.98 -26.44
N THR A 210 2.21 14.50 -27.63
CA THR A 210 2.30 15.92 -28.03
C THR A 210 1.78 16.96 -27.01
N ASP A 211 1.03 16.53 -25.98
CA ASP A 211 0.41 17.34 -24.92
C ASP A 211 1.04 17.17 -23.51
N GLY A 212 2.16 16.46 -23.35
CA GLY A 212 2.84 16.29 -22.05
C GLY A 212 2.21 15.29 -21.07
N ALA A 213 1.20 14.53 -21.51
CA ALA A 213 0.53 13.52 -20.71
C ALA A 213 1.23 12.15 -20.79
N VAL A 214 1.30 11.47 -19.64
CA VAL A 214 1.88 10.13 -19.50
C VAL A 214 0.96 9.10 -20.16
N ASP A 215 1.47 8.36 -21.13
CA ASP A 215 0.75 7.25 -21.75
C ASP A 215 0.67 6.05 -20.78
N PRO A 216 -0.53 5.63 -20.34
CA PRO A 216 -0.68 4.45 -19.48
C PRO A 216 -0.03 3.19 -20.06
N ALA A 217 -0.09 3.01 -21.39
CA ALA A 217 0.42 1.79 -22.04
C ALA A 217 1.94 1.68 -21.87
N VAL A 218 2.64 2.81 -22.04
CA VAL A 218 4.09 2.91 -21.84
C VAL A 218 4.47 2.61 -20.39
N VAL A 219 3.70 3.11 -19.43
CA VAL A 219 3.93 2.82 -18.00
C VAL A 219 3.72 1.33 -17.71
N ALA A 220 2.65 0.73 -18.23
CA ALA A 220 2.35 -0.67 -18.01
C ALA A 220 3.44 -1.59 -18.62
N GLU A 221 3.87 -1.31 -19.85
CA GLU A 221 4.93 -2.09 -20.51
C GLU A 221 6.27 -1.98 -19.77
N ALA A 222 6.70 -0.77 -19.42
CA ALA A 222 7.94 -0.57 -18.67
C ALA A 222 7.88 -1.27 -17.29
N ALA A 223 6.74 -1.18 -16.60
CA ALA A 223 6.54 -1.84 -15.32
C ALA A 223 6.55 -3.37 -15.45
N ARG A 224 5.94 -3.95 -16.49
CA ARG A 224 5.96 -5.40 -16.77
C ARG A 224 7.36 -5.90 -17.06
N ALA A 225 8.13 -5.15 -17.86
CA ALA A 225 9.50 -5.49 -18.21
C ALA A 225 10.39 -5.61 -16.97
N GLU A 226 10.30 -4.65 -16.04
CA GLU A 226 11.04 -4.73 -14.78
C GLU A 226 10.48 -5.78 -13.83
N LEU A 227 9.15 -5.91 -13.74
CA LEU A 227 8.49 -6.87 -12.86
C LEU A 227 8.91 -8.31 -13.17
N ALA A 228 9.13 -8.64 -14.45
CA ALA A 228 9.65 -9.93 -14.88
C ALA A 228 11.01 -10.29 -14.26
N VAL A 229 11.83 -9.30 -13.89
CA VAL A 229 13.14 -9.51 -13.25
C VAL A 229 12.99 -9.98 -11.79
N HIS A 230 11.94 -9.55 -11.09
CA HIS A 230 11.82 -9.71 -9.64
C HIS A 230 10.73 -10.68 -9.19
N ARG A 231 9.69 -10.88 -10.01
CA ARG A 231 8.46 -11.60 -9.63
C ARG A 231 8.72 -13.00 -9.08
N ASP A 232 9.54 -13.80 -9.75
CA ASP A 232 9.76 -15.19 -9.36
C ASP A 232 10.53 -15.33 -8.05
N ALA A 233 11.54 -14.47 -7.85
CA ALA A 233 12.31 -14.46 -6.62
C ALA A 233 11.46 -14.03 -5.42
N ASP A 234 10.69 -12.95 -5.58
CA ASP A 234 9.76 -12.48 -4.54
C ASP A 234 8.67 -13.52 -4.24
N GLY A 235 8.10 -14.15 -5.27
CA GLY A 235 7.09 -15.19 -5.13
C GLY A 235 7.59 -16.39 -4.33
N ARG A 236 8.84 -16.83 -4.56
CA ARG A 236 9.46 -17.92 -3.78
C ARG A 236 9.63 -17.54 -2.31
N ASP A 237 10.10 -16.33 -2.02
CA ASP A 237 10.29 -15.85 -0.65
C ASP A 237 8.97 -15.78 0.12
N ARG A 238 7.92 -15.21 -0.50
CA ARG A 238 6.57 -15.15 0.08
C ARG A 238 5.97 -16.53 0.28
N ALA A 239 6.11 -17.43 -0.69
CA ALA A 239 5.59 -18.79 -0.58
C ALA A 239 6.30 -19.58 0.54
N ALA A 240 7.61 -19.41 0.69
CA ALA A 240 8.37 -20.03 1.78
C ALA A 240 7.93 -19.50 3.14
N ALA A 241 7.69 -18.19 3.27
CA ALA A 241 7.17 -17.59 4.50
C ALA A 241 5.74 -18.02 4.81
N ALA A 242 4.88 -18.13 3.79
CA ALA A 242 3.52 -18.60 3.96
C ALA A 242 3.46 -20.06 4.45
N ARG A 243 4.36 -20.93 3.97
CA ARG A 243 4.48 -22.30 4.48
C ARG A 243 4.88 -22.32 5.95
N ARG A 244 5.88 -21.52 6.36
CA ARG A 244 6.30 -21.41 7.77
C ARG A 244 5.19 -20.93 8.70
N ALA A 245 4.24 -20.13 8.21
CA ALA A 245 3.13 -19.65 9.05
C ALA A 245 1.96 -20.65 9.13
N ALA A 246 1.96 -21.69 8.30
CA ALA A 246 0.95 -22.75 8.31
C ALA A 246 1.39 -23.99 9.12
N GLU A 247 2.68 -24.08 9.45
CA GLU A 247 3.28 -25.03 10.39
C GLU A 247 3.01 -24.60 11.84
#